data_AF-A0A5C6YZ90-F1
#
_entry.id   AF-A0A5C6YZ90-F1
#
_cell.length_a   1.000
_cell.length_b   1.000
_cell.length_c   1.000
_cell.angle_alpha   90.00
_cell.angle_beta   90.00
_cell.angle_gamma   90.00
#
_symmetry.space_group_name_H-M   'P 1'
#
loop_
_entity.id
_entity.type
_entity.pdbx_description
1 polymer ?
#
loop_
_entity_poly.entity_id
_entity_poly.type
_entity_poly.pdbx_seq_one_letter_code
_entity_poly.pdbx_strand_id
1 'polypeptide(L)'
;LDALQAQMMSHAERFEYEQAAGIRNQITALSKVLQQQAVDENSATGRDRDVDILAVKLQGGRACVNLAMVRGGRHLGDRAYFPKHVDDATAVQLLDDDDLPELDVSAAGEGAAGAAVTRPAAPSPERQVLEAFIAQHYLEMAVPSLLVLSEPVDPALAEALSAQAGYRVTTQAQPRGQRRIWQEMCVKGAEIALARLLSEEGSQQARTRALVDALDLSVTELDKFRIECFDISHTAGEATQASCVVFEGHQMQSSQYRRFNIEGITGGDDYAAMRQVLTRRYSKMAEAAQNGTGRLPDLVLVDGGKG
;
A
#
# COMPACT_ATOMS: atom_id res chain seq x y z
N LEU A 1 4.91 6.98 45.99
CA LEU A 1 6.01 7.97 46.02
C LEU A 1 6.46 8.23 47.44
N ASP A 2 5.52 8.43 48.37
CA ASP A 2 5.79 8.74 49.78
C ASP A 2 6.70 7.74 50.50
N ALA A 3 6.56 6.43 50.24
CA ALA A 3 7.43 5.41 50.84
C ALA A 3 8.90 5.54 50.38
N LEU A 4 9.14 5.83 49.10
CA LEU A 4 10.50 6.05 48.57
C LEU A 4 11.08 7.37 49.09
N GLN A 5 10.23 8.40 49.25
CA GLN A 5 10.65 9.68 49.79
C GLN A 5 11.04 9.58 51.27
N ALA A 6 10.30 8.80 52.05
CA ALA A 6 10.65 8.47 53.44
C ALA A 6 11.96 7.66 53.52
N GLN A 7 12.17 6.68 52.63
CA GLN A 7 13.43 5.94 52.55
C GLN A 7 14.62 6.83 52.17
N MET A 8 14.45 7.74 51.20
CA MET A 8 15.47 8.72 50.81
C MET A 8 15.88 9.60 52.00
N MET A 9 14.89 10.10 52.77
CA MET A 9 15.16 10.92 53.95
C MET A 9 15.86 10.12 55.06
N SER A 10 15.48 8.87 55.29
CA SER A 10 16.13 8.01 56.29
C SER A 10 17.62 7.74 55.98
N HIS A 11 17.97 7.51 54.71
CA HIS A 11 19.38 7.38 54.30
C HIS A 11 20.15 8.70 54.43
N ALA A 12 19.50 9.84 54.15
CA ALA A 12 20.12 11.16 54.33
C ALA A 12 20.40 11.48 55.81
N GLU A 13 19.48 11.13 56.72
CA GLU A 13 19.64 11.27 58.17
C GLU A 13 20.78 10.40 58.74
N ARG A 14 21.09 9.28 58.08
CA ARG A 14 22.20 8.38 58.40
C ARG A 14 23.51 8.75 57.73
N PHE A 15 23.58 9.89 57.03
CA PHE A 15 24.73 10.35 56.24
C PHE A 15 25.12 9.41 55.07
N GLU A 16 24.19 8.57 54.59
CA GLU A 16 24.38 7.62 53.48
C GLU A 16 23.98 8.27 52.14
N TYR A 17 24.73 9.30 51.74
CA TYR A 17 24.36 10.19 50.64
C TYR A 17 24.28 9.51 49.26
N GLU A 18 25.09 8.49 48.99
CA GLU A 18 25.04 7.76 47.73
C GLU A 18 23.73 6.98 47.56
N GLN A 19 23.26 6.36 48.66
CA GLN A 19 22.02 5.59 48.67
C GLN A 19 20.81 6.52 48.56
N ALA A 20 20.82 7.65 49.29
CA ALA A 20 19.81 8.69 49.15
C ALA A 20 19.77 9.27 47.72
N ALA A 21 20.92 9.50 47.08
CA ALA A 21 20.98 9.96 45.70
C ALA A 21 20.41 8.93 44.72
N GLY A 22 20.66 7.63 44.94
CA GLY A 22 20.07 6.54 44.18
C GLY A 22 18.54 6.54 44.24
N ILE A 23 17.97 6.64 45.44
CA ILE A 23 16.50 6.68 45.64
C ILE A 23 15.91 7.98 45.08
N ARG A 24 16.58 9.13 45.22
CA ARG A 24 16.16 10.38 44.58
C ARG A 24 16.05 10.23 43.06
N ASN A 25 17.03 9.59 42.43
CA ASN A 25 17.02 9.36 40.99
C ASN A 25 15.86 8.43 40.60
N GLN A 26 15.53 7.42 41.42
CA GLN A 26 14.35 6.57 41.22
C GLN A 26 13.04 7.34 41.36
N ILE A 27 12.92 8.23 42.37
CA ILE A 27 11.75 9.11 42.55
C ILE A 27 11.57 10.02 41.34
N THR A 28 12.65 10.64 40.85
CA THR A 28 12.62 11.51 39.68
C THR A 28 12.23 10.73 38.41
N ALA A 29 12.79 9.54 38.21
CA ALA A 29 12.47 8.68 37.08
C ALA A 29 11.00 8.22 37.12
N LEU A 30 10.52 7.77 38.28
CA LEU A 30 9.14 7.34 38.48
C LEU A 30 8.15 8.51 38.32
N SER A 31 8.48 9.69 38.86
CA SER A 31 7.65 10.90 38.70
C SER A 31 7.56 11.32 37.24
N LYS A 32 8.65 11.20 36.46
CA LYS A 32 8.64 11.47 35.02
C LYS A 32 7.73 10.50 34.26
N VAL A 33 7.74 9.21 34.61
CA VAL A 33 6.85 8.19 34.00
C VAL A 33 5.39 8.43 34.38
N LEU A 34 5.10 8.73 35.65
CA LEU A 34 3.74 9.02 36.11
C LEU A 34 3.21 10.33 35.52
N GLN A 35 4.05 11.35 35.36
CA GLN A 35 3.67 12.60 34.72
C GLN A 35 3.42 12.39 33.22
N GLN A 36 4.20 11.53 32.54
CA GLN A 36 3.91 11.13 31.16
C GLN A 36 2.55 10.43 31.06
N GLN A 37 2.26 9.50 31.98
CA GLN A 37 0.96 8.80 32.04
C GLN A 37 -0.21 9.74 32.36
N ALA A 38 -0.02 10.74 33.24
CA ALA A 38 -1.05 11.72 33.60
C ALA A 38 -1.34 12.72 32.47
N VAL A 39 -0.32 13.09 31.68
CA VAL A 39 -0.50 13.90 30.46
C VAL A 39 -1.33 13.13 29.42
N ASP A 40 -1.15 11.81 29.33
CA ASP A 40 -1.96 10.93 28.49
C ASP A 40 -3.40 10.74 29.02
N GLU A 41 -3.65 11.02 30.32
CA GLU A 41 -4.97 10.86 30.93
C GLU A 41 -5.86 12.10 30.89
N ASN A 42 -5.30 13.32 30.99
CA ASN A 42 -6.08 14.53 31.26
C ASN A 42 -6.47 15.39 30.05
N SER A 43 -6.20 14.95 28.81
CA SER A 43 -6.64 15.68 27.61
C SER A 43 -7.64 14.86 26.81
N ALA A 44 -8.91 15.21 27.04
CA ALA A 44 -10.11 14.89 26.27
C ALA A 44 -10.87 13.59 26.59
N THR A 45 -12.20 13.72 26.53
CA THR A 45 -13.21 12.67 26.63
C THR A 45 -12.85 11.47 25.74
N GLY A 46 -13.17 10.24 26.15
CA GLY A 46 -12.68 8.99 25.56
C GLY A 46 -12.78 8.78 24.04
N ARG A 47 -13.47 9.64 23.28
CA ARG A 47 -13.47 9.66 21.81
C ARG A 47 -12.27 10.40 21.18
N ASP A 48 -11.64 11.33 21.88
CA ASP A 48 -10.58 12.19 21.32
C ASP A 48 -9.17 11.57 21.44
N ARG A 49 -9.09 10.37 22.04
CA ARG A 49 -7.86 9.57 22.12
C ARG A 49 -7.68 8.65 20.92
N ASP A 50 -8.72 8.50 20.12
CA ASP A 50 -8.72 7.67 18.93
C ASP A 50 -8.33 8.53 17.74
N VAL A 51 -7.20 8.20 17.13
CA VAL A 51 -6.61 8.96 16.03
C VAL A 51 -6.17 7.97 14.97
N ASP A 52 -6.52 8.27 13.73
CA ASP A 52 -5.90 7.60 12.59
C ASP A 52 -4.84 8.51 12.01
N ILE A 53 -3.67 7.94 11.74
CA ILE A 53 -2.55 8.62 11.11
C ILE A 53 -2.41 8.04 9.72
N LEU A 54 -2.50 8.89 8.70
CA LEU A 54 -2.33 8.50 7.31
C LEU A 54 -1.16 9.25 6.70
N ALA A 55 -0.27 8.50 6.07
CA ALA A 55 0.87 9.05 5.36
C ALA A 55 0.95 8.50 3.95
N VAL A 56 1.18 9.39 2.98
CA VAL A 56 1.33 9.04 1.57
C VAL A 56 2.77 9.29 1.12
N LYS A 57 3.27 8.40 0.26
CA LYS A 57 4.53 8.57 -0.47
C LYS A 57 4.39 8.11 -1.90
N LEU A 58 4.97 8.88 -2.83
CA LEU A 58 5.10 8.53 -4.24
C LEU A 58 6.57 8.32 -4.57
N GLN A 59 6.85 7.24 -5.31
CA GLN A 59 8.18 6.93 -5.82
C GLN A 59 8.05 5.98 -7.01
N GLY A 60 8.76 6.27 -8.11
CA GLY A 60 8.81 5.39 -9.28
C GLY A 60 7.43 5.11 -9.91
N GLY A 61 6.53 6.10 -9.95
CA GLY A 61 5.16 5.93 -10.47
C GLY A 61 4.22 5.12 -9.58
N ARG A 62 4.70 4.62 -8.42
CA ARG A 62 3.89 3.93 -7.42
C ARG A 62 3.60 4.86 -6.25
N ALA A 63 2.45 4.67 -5.62
CA ALA A 63 2.09 5.34 -4.38
C ALA A 63 1.89 4.31 -3.26
N CYS A 64 2.27 4.67 -2.04
CA CYS A 64 1.93 3.94 -0.84
C CYS A 64 1.22 4.89 0.14
N VAL A 65 0.05 4.47 0.63
CA VAL A 65 -0.61 5.08 1.78
C VAL A 65 -0.47 4.14 2.96
N ASN A 66 0.29 4.56 3.97
CA ASN A 66 0.36 3.83 5.25
C ASN A 66 -0.67 4.41 6.20
N LEU A 67 -1.45 3.53 6.83
CA LEU A 67 -2.45 3.86 7.84
C LEU A 67 -2.01 3.26 9.17
N ALA A 68 -1.79 4.11 10.16
CA ALA A 68 -1.53 3.72 11.54
C ALA A 68 -2.73 4.09 12.42
N MET A 69 -3.22 3.14 13.21
CA MET A 69 -4.33 3.37 14.12
C MET A 69 -3.83 3.55 15.56
N VAL A 70 -4.25 4.63 16.21
CA VAL A 70 -4.04 4.86 17.64
C VAL A 70 -5.39 4.86 18.33
N ARG A 71 -5.55 4.03 19.37
CA ARG A 71 -6.76 3.99 20.19
C ARG A 71 -6.41 4.09 21.65
N GLY A 72 -7.08 4.96 22.40
CA GLY A 72 -6.74 5.21 23.80
C GLY A 72 -5.27 5.61 24.05
N GLY A 73 -4.62 6.26 23.06
CA GLY A 73 -3.19 6.63 23.12
C GLY A 73 -2.19 5.51 22.80
N ARG A 74 -2.66 4.30 22.45
CA ARG A 74 -1.81 3.16 22.07
C ARG A 74 -1.84 2.92 20.57
N HIS A 75 -0.66 2.73 19.99
CA HIS A 75 -0.51 2.35 18.59
C HIS A 75 -0.87 0.87 18.38
N LEU A 76 -1.84 0.60 17.51
CA LEU A 76 -2.38 -0.73 17.25
C LEU A 76 -1.73 -1.44 16.05
N GLY A 77 -0.85 -0.73 15.32
CA GLY A 77 -0.16 -1.25 14.15
C GLY A 77 -0.37 -0.39 12.90
N ASP A 78 0.39 -0.75 11.87
CA ASP A 78 0.46 -0.07 10.57
C ASP A 78 -0.04 -1.00 9.47
N ARG A 79 -0.71 -0.41 8.47
CA ARG A 79 -1.10 -1.11 7.25
C ARG A 79 -0.79 -0.26 6.03
N ALA A 80 0.05 -0.80 5.16
CA ALA A 80 0.37 -0.23 3.87
C ALA A 80 -0.68 -0.60 2.81
N TYR A 81 -1.09 0.39 2.03
CA TYR A 81 -1.96 0.27 0.88
C TYR A 81 -1.25 0.83 -0.35
N PHE A 82 -1.51 0.22 -1.51
CA PHE A 82 -0.88 0.61 -2.79
C PHE A 82 -1.98 0.93 -3.81
N PRO A 83 -2.47 2.18 -3.87
CA PRO A 83 -3.47 2.61 -4.85
C PRO A 83 -2.98 2.38 -6.28
N LYS A 84 -3.85 1.83 -7.15
CA LYS A 84 -3.49 1.45 -8.53
C LYS A 84 -3.55 2.61 -9.53
N HIS A 85 -4.28 3.68 -9.22
CA HIS A 85 -4.55 4.80 -10.13
C HIS A 85 -3.75 6.04 -9.75
N VAL A 86 -2.42 5.92 -9.73
CA VAL A 86 -1.52 7.08 -9.53
C VAL A 86 -1.38 7.88 -10.83
N ASP A 87 -1.58 7.21 -11.98
CA ASP A 87 -1.36 7.78 -13.32
C ASP A 87 -2.28 8.97 -13.64
N ASP A 88 -3.53 8.98 -13.16
CA ASP A 88 -4.43 10.13 -13.38
C ASP A 88 -3.96 11.39 -12.63
N ALA A 89 -3.30 11.24 -11.48
CA ALA A 89 -2.82 12.36 -10.69
C ALA A 89 -1.49 12.95 -11.22
N THR A 90 -0.64 12.11 -11.83
CA THR A 90 0.64 12.52 -12.43
C THR A 90 0.49 12.97 -13.89
N ALA A 91 -0.47 12.43 -14.65
CA ALA A 91 -0.71 12.81 -16.04
C ALA A 91 -1.20 14.27 -16.20
N VAL A 92 -1.93 14.81 -15.22
CA VAL A 92 -2.35 16.22 -15.24
C VAL A 92 -1.15 17.17 -15.24
N GLN A 93 -0.03 16.80 -14.60
CA GLN A 93 1.16 17.64 -14.56
C GLN A 93 2.00 17.61 -15.84
N LEU A 94 1.99 16.51 -16.60
CA LEU A 94 2.76 16.43 -17.85
C LEU A 94 2.08 17.17 -19.02
N LEU A 95 0.79 17.50 -18.90
CA LEU A 95 0.03 18.23 -19.93
C LEU A 95 0.06 19.75 -19.72
N ASP A 96 0.50 20.24 -18.56
CA ASP A 96 0.53 21.67 -18.24
C ASP A 96 1.83 22.38 -18.68
N ASP A 97 2.90 21.64 -19.01
CA ASP A 97 4.23 22.22 -19.30
C ASP A 97 4.55 22.44 -20.80
N ASP A 98 3.85 21.82 -21.76
CA ASP A 98 4.29 21.82 -23.18
C ASP A 98 3.26 22.23 -24.27
N ASP A 99 1.98 22.51 -23.95
CA ASP A 99 0.97 22.84 -24.98
C ASP A 99 0.04 24.01 -24.59
N LEU A 100 0.61 25.19 -24.37
CA LEU A 100 -0.16 26.44 -24.47
C LEU A 100 -0.02 27.01 -25.90
N PRO A 101 -1.08 27.00 -26.74
CA PRO A 101 -1.06 27.78 -27.96
C PRO A 101 -1.00 29.26 -27.60
N GLU A 102 -0.02 29.98 -28.14
CA GLU A 102 0.05 31.45 -28.09
C GLU A 102 -1.24 32.03 -28.69
N LEU A 103 -2.17 32.44 -27.82
CA LEU A 103 -3.36 33.18 -28.24
C LEU A 103 -2.98 34.66 -28.45
N ASP A 104 -2.97 35.03 -29.72
CA ASP A 104 -2.84 36.39 -30.26
C ASP A 104 -3.79 37.38 -29.57
N VAL A 105 -3.21 38.29 -28.78
CA VAL A 105 -3.88 39.46 -28.20
C VAL A 105 -3.81 40.64 -29.14
N SER A 106 -4.67 40.62 -30.17
CA SER A 106 -4.91 41.78 -31.03
C SER A 106 -6.40 42.04 -31.27
N ALA A 107 -7.16 42.26 -30.20
CA ALA A 107 -8.44 42.99 -30.29
C ALA A 107 -8.72 43.77 -29.00
N ALA A 108 -8.71 45.10 -29.15
CA ALA A 108 -8.79 46.08 -28.09
C ALA A 108 -10.16 46.12 -27.38
N GLY A 109 -10.11 46.38 -26.08
CA GLY A 109 -11.21 46.76 -25.21
C GLY A 109 -10.64 47.31 -23.90
N GLU A 110 -10.18 48.55 -23.93
CA GLU A 110 -9.61 49.26 -22.78
C GLU A 110 -10.66 49.42 -21.67
N GLY A 111 -10.35 48.92 -20.46
CA GLY A 111 -11.04 49.33 -19.24
C GLY A 111 -11.38 48.21 -18.25
N ALA A 112 -10.38 47.73 -17.51
CA ALA A 112 -10.49 47.33 -16.10
C ALA A 112 -9.14 46.80 -15.60
N ALA A 113 -8.39 47.66 -14.90
CA ALA A 113 -7.27 47.22 -14.11
C ALA A 113 -7.79 46.58 -12.81
N GLY A 114 -7.27 45.40 -12.47
CA GLY A 114 -7.21 44.93 -11.08
C GLY A 114 -8.14 43.78 -10.72
N ALA A 115 -7.71 42.56 -11.03
CA ALA A 115 -7.60 41.46 -10.07
C ALA A 115 -7.05 40.24 -10.85
N ALA A 116 -5.73 40.02 -10.78
CA ALA A 116 -5.19 38.72 -11.12
C ALA A 116 -5.78 37.73 -10.09
N VAL A 117 -6.82 37.01 -10.50
CA VAL A 117 -7.33 35.86 -9.75
C VAL A 117 -6.20 34.84 -9.75
N THR A 118 -5.42 34.80 -8.68
CA THR A 118 -4.48 33.72 -8.42
C THR A 118 -5.29 32.43 -8.36
N ARG A 119 -5.27 31.64 -9.43
CA ARG A 119 -5.76 30.26 -9.36
C ARG A 119 -5.02 29.59 -8.21
N PRO A 120 -5.72 28.92 -7.28
CA PRO A 120 -5.02 28.09 -6.30
C PRO A 120 -4.15 27.10 -7.07
N ALA A 121 -2.90 26.94 -6.63
CA ALA A 121 -1.99 25.95 -7.20
C ALA A 121 -2.68 24.57 -7.18
N ALA A 122 -2.52 23.80 -8.25
CA ALA A 122 -3.07 22.45 -8.34
C ALA A 122 -2.60 21.60 -7.13
N PRO A 123 -3.46 20.74 -6.57
CA PRO A 123 -3.09 19.89 -5.44
C PRO A 123 -1.97 18.93 -5.86
N SER A 124 -0.99 18.70 -4.96
CA SER A 124 0.09 17.74 -5.22
C SER A 124 -0.46 16.34 -5.50
N PRO A 125 0.24 15.51 -6.28
CA PRO A 125 -0.15 14.11 -6.50
C PRO A 125 -0.33 13.33 -5.20
N GLU A 126 0.54 13.55 -4.22
CA GLU A 126 0.44 12.99 -2.87
C GLU A 126 -0.90 13.34 -2.22
N ARG A 127 -1.29 14.62 -2.27
CA ARG A 127 -2.56 15.08 -1.72
C ARG A 127 -3.75 14.42 -2.42
N GLN A 128 -3.75 14.37 -3.75
CA GLN A 128 -4.83 13.76 -4.52
C GLN A 128 -4.99 12.26 -4.19
N VAL A 129 -3.87 11.52 -4.13
CA VAL A 129 -3.87 10.10 -3.75
C VAL A 129 -4.40 9.91 -2.33
N LEU A 130 -3.97 10.76 -1.39
CA LEU A 130 -4.41 10.70 0.00
C LEU A 130 -5.90 11.02 0.14
N GLU A 131 -6.42 12.04 -0.54
CA GLU A 131 -7.84 12.40 -0.55
C GLU A 131 -8.70 11.27 -1.11
N ALA A 132 -8.32 10.70 -2.26
CA ALA A 132 -9.02 9.58 -2.87
C ALA A 132 -9.01 8.35 -1.95
N PHE A 133 -7.87 8.04 -1.32
CA PHE A 133 -7.76 6.94 -0.38
C PHE A 133 -8.66 7.15 0.84
N ILE A 134 -8.63 8.32 1.47
CA ILE A 134 -9.45 8.65 2.64
C ILE A 134 -10.94 8.53 2.30
N ALA A 135 -11.36 9.13 1.18
CA ALA A 135 -12.73 9.06 0.72
C ALA A 135 -13.17 7.61 0.54
N GLN A 136 -12.39 6.79 -0.16
CA GLN A 136 -12.74 5.38 -0.39
C GLN A 136 -12.71 4.55 0.91
N HIS A 137 -11.69 4.72 1.74
CA HIS A 137 -11.48 3.91 2.94
C HIS A 137 -12.61 4.09 3.97
N TYR A 138 -13.03 5.34 4.19
CA TYR A 138 -14.06 5.65 5.19
C TYR A 138 -15.49 5.61 4.65
N LEU A 139 -15.72 5.20 3.40
CA LEU A 139 -17.08 4.83 2.95
C LEU A 139 -17.63 3.63 3.73
N GLU A 140 -16.78 2.65 4.02
CA GLU A 140 -17.15 1.39 4.68
C GLU A 140 -16.69 1.30 6.14
N MET A 141 -15.69 2.10 6.51
CA MET A 141 -15.04 2.07 7.83
C MET A 141 -15.47 3.24 8.70
N ALA A 142 -15.59 3.02 10.01
CA ALA A 142 -15.79 4.11 10.96
C ALA A 142 -14.52 4.98 11.04
N VAL A 143 -14.65 6.25 10.64
CA VAL A 143 -13.63 7.28 10.86
C VAL A 143 -13.51 7.58 12.37
N PRO A 144 -12.38 8.10 12.88
CA PRO A 144 -12.29 8.73 14.21
C PRO A 144 -12.54 10.25 14.14
N SER A 145 -12.63 10.93 15.30
CA SER A 145 -12.81 12.40 15.35
C SER A 145 -11.60 13.20 14.87
N LEU A 146 -10.42 12.56 14.80
CA LEU A 146 -9.19 13.19 14.33
C LEU A 146 -8.42 12.29 13.37
N LEU A 147 -8.09 12.86 12.21
CA LEU A 147 -7.13 12.32 11.25
C LEU A 147 -5.84 13.16 11.29
N VAL A 148 -4.70 12.50 11.47
CA VAL A 148 -3.38 13.13 11.32
C VAL A 148 -2.80 12.73 9.99
N LEU A 149 -2.44 13.69 9.14
CA LEU A 149 -2.16 13.43 7.73
C LEU A 149 -0.75 13.87 7.35
N SER A 150 -0.04 13.18 6.45
CA SER A 150 1.26 13.68 5.96
C SER A 150 1.11 14.91 5.06
N GLU A 151 -0.01 14.99 4.32
CA GLU A 151 -0.35 16.10 3.43
C GLU A 151 -1.64 16.79 3.87
N PRO A 152 -1.77 18.13 3.69
CA PRO A 152 -3.04 18.82 3.91
C PRO A 152 -4.06 18.41 2.85
N VAL A 153 -5.29 18.14 3.27
CA VAL A 153 -6.42 17.78 2.39
C VAL A 153 -7.45 18.90 2.34
N ASP A 154 -8.34 18.84 1.35
CA ASP A 154 -9.44 19.80 1.21
C ASP A 154 -10.35 19.77 2.45
N PRO A 155 -10.65 20.92 3.07
CA PRO A 155 -11.61 21.01 4.16
C PRO A 155 -12.96 20.35 3.86
N ALA A 156 -13.41 20.38 2.60
CA ALA A 156 -14.65 19.75 2.16
C ALA A 156 -14.66 18.23 2.42
N LEU A 157 -13.50 17.56 2.39
CA LEU A 157 -13.41 16.14 2.72
C LEU A 157 -13.71 15.89 4.21
N ALA A 158 -13.17 16.72 5.10
CA ALA A 158 -13.45 16.60 6.54
C ALA A 158 -14.91 16.92 6.87
N GLU A 159 -15.51 17.89 6.16
CA GLU A 159 -16.93 18.21 6.26
C GLU A 159 -17.82 17.03 5.81
N ALA A 160 -17.51 16.42 4.67
CA ALA A 160 -18.22 15.25 4.16
C ALA A 160 -18.13 14.06 5.13
N LEU A 161 -16.93 13.77 5.65
CA LEU A 161 -16.72 12.72 6.66
C LEU A 161 -17.50 13.02 7.95
N SER A 162 -17.54 14.28 8.38
CA SER A 162 -18.31 14.69 9.56
C SER A 162 -19.82 14.48 9.37
N ALA A 163 -20.34 14.86 8.20
CA ALA A 163 -21.74 14.68 7.85
C ALA A 163 -22.12 13.19 7.81
N GLN A 164 -21.26 12.34 7.25
CA GLN A 164 -21.45 10.88 7.21
C GLN A 164 -21.38 10.26 8.62
N ALA A 165 -20.41 10.65 9.44
CA ALA A 165 -20.15 10.04 10.74
C ALA A 165 -21.13 10.50 11.84
N GLY A 166 -21.81 11.63 11.64
CA GLY A 166 -22.73 12.22 12.62
C GLY A 166 -22.02 12.93 13.80
N TYR A 167 -20.72 13.18 13.68
CA TYR A 167 -19.94 13.97 14.63
C TYR A 167 -18.78 14.69 13.91
N ARG A 168 -18.16 15.65 14.59
CA ARG A 168 -17.08 16.46 14.00
C ARG A 168 -15.80 15.64 13.78
N VAL A 169 -15.39 15.53 12.53
CA VAL A 169 -14.09 15.00 12.09
C VAL A 169 -13.16 16.18 11.81
N THR A 170 -11.95 16.14 12.35
CA THR A 170 -10.91 17.16 12.13
C THR A 170 -9.70 16.52 11.46
N THR A 171 -9.04 17.24 10.56
CA THR A 171 -7.78 16.81 9.93
C THR A 171 -6.62 17.69 10.42
N GLN A 172 -5.44 17.10 10.59
CA GLN A 172 -4.25 17.82 11.04
C GLN A 172 -3.00 17.34 10.29
N ALA A 173 -2.48 18.19 9.39
CA ALA A 173 -1.26 17.88 8.63
C ALA A 173 0.05 18.26 9.35
N GLN A 174 -0.01 19.20 10.30
CA GLN A 174 1.15 19.68 11.06
C GLN A 174 0.94 19.52 12.57
N PRO A 175 0.89 18.27 13.07
CA PRO A 175 0.79 18.00 14.50
C PRO A 175 2.04 18.43 15.25
N ARG A 176 1.92 18.53 16.58
CA ARG A 176 3.03 18.77 17.52
C ARG A 176 3.08 17.66 18.57
N GLY A 177 4.22 17.53 19.25
CA GLY A 177 4.39 16.57 20.34
C GLY A 177 4.21 15.12 19.88
N GLN A 178 3.48 14.32 20.67
CA GLN A 178 3.31 12.89 20.43
C GLN A 178 2.73 12.55 19.05
N ARG A 179 1.75 13.32 18.57
CA ARG A 179 1.12 13.11 17.26
C ARG A 179 2.11 13.33 16.10
N ARG A 180 3.10 14.22 16.27
CA ARG A 180 4.18 14.42 15.29
C ARG A 180 5.06 13.18 15.18
N ILE A 181 5.39 12.55 16.31
CA ILE A 181 6.17 11.31 16.33
C ILE A 181 5.41 10.20 15.59
N TRP A 182 4.11 10.04 15.85
CA TRP A 182 3.29 9.05 15.14
C TRP A 182 3.19 9.31 13.64
N GLN A 183 3.03 10.58 13.24
CA GLN A 183 3.05 10.97 11.83
C GLN A 183 4.38 10.62 11.16
N GLU A 184 5.52 10.93 11.80
CA GLU A 184 6.85 10.59 11.27
C GLU A 184 7.06 9.08 11.14
N MET A 185 6.60 8.29 12.13
CA MET A 185 6.63 6.83 12.06
C MET A 185 5.77 6.31 10.90
N CYS A 186 4.57 6.84 10.73
CA CYS A 186 3.66 6.44 9.66
C CYS A 186 4.24 6.77 8.27
N VAL A 187 4.84 7.96 8.11
CA VAL A 187 5.57 8.36 6.90
C VAL A 187 6.70 7.38 6.60
N LYS A 188 7.52 7.04 7.60
CA LYS A 188 8.61 6.08 7.43
C LYS A 188 8.09 4.68 7.06
N GLY A 189 6.95 4.28 7.61
CA GLY A 189 6.28 3.03 7.23
C GLY A 189 5.87 3.01 5.76
N ALA A 190 5.35 4.12 5.23
CA ALA A 190 5.04 4.26 3.80
C ALA A 190 6.30 4.16 2.93
N GLU A 191 7.39 4.81 3.32
CA GLU A 191 8.69 4.75 2.61
C GLU A 191 9.25 3.32 2.56
N ILE A 192 9.26 2.61 3.69
CA ILE A 192 9.75 1.23 3.77
C ILE A 192 8.88 0.29 2.93
N ALA A 193 7.56 0.39 3.04
CA ALA A 193 6.63 -0.45 2.30
C ALA A 193 6.75 -0.23 0.78
N LEU A 194 6.88 1.02 0.35
CA LEU A 194 7.05 1.38 -1.05
C LEU A 194 8.39 0.91 -1.61
N ALA A 195 9.50 1.13 -0.90
CA ALA A 195 10.82 0.66 -1.29
C ALA A 195 10.86 -0.87 -1.43
N ARG A 196 10.17 -1.59 -0.52
CA ARG A 196 10.01 -3.03 -0.60
C ARG A 196 9.25 -3.46 -1.85
N LEU A 197 8.10 -2.84 -2.14
CA LEU A 197 7.31 -3.13 -3.34
C LEU A 197 8.15 -2.96 -4.61
N LEU A 198 8.83 -1.81 -4.73
CA LEU A 198 9.66 -1.51 -5.90
C LEU A 198 10.82 -2.49 -6.07
N SER A 199 11.44 -2.92 -4.95
CA SER A 199 12.51 -3.93 -4.98
C SER A 199 11.97 -5.31 -5.39
N GLU A 200 10.81 -5.71 -4.89
CA GLU A 200 10.15 -6.98 -5.26
C GLU A 200 9.73 -6.98 -6.74
N GLU A 201 9.12 -5.91 -7.25
CA GLU A 201 8.74 -5.76 -8.66
C GLU A 201 9.97 -5.81 -9.58
N GLY A 202 11.01 -5.02 -9.29
CA GLY A 202 12.25 -5.04 -10.06
C GLY A 202 12.93 -6.40 -10.08
N SER A 203 12.86 -7.15 -8.96
CA SER A 203 13.38 -8.52 -8.88
C SER A 203 12.61 -9.50 -9.77
N GLN A 204 11.29 -9.40 -9.86
CA GLN A 204 10.48 -10.25 -10.73
C GLN A 204 10.69 -9.95 -12.23
N GLN A 205 10.78 -8.67 -12.58
CA GLN A 205 11.08 -8.25 -13.95
C GLN A 205 12.46 -8.76 -14.39
N ALA A 206 13.47 -8.64 -13.51
CA ALA A 206 14.81 -9.16 -13.76
C ALA A 206 14.82 -10.69 -13.95
N ARG A 207 14.03 -11.44 -13.15
CA ARG A 207 13.88 -12.90 -13.36
C ARG A 207 13.23 -13.25 -14.69
N THR A 208 12.21 -12.49 -15.10
CA THR A 208 11.54 -12.71 -16.39
C THR A 208 12.50 -12.43 -17.56
N ARG A 209 13.29 -11.34 -17.48
CA ARG A 209 14.35 -11.05 -18.44
C ARG A 209 15.38 -12.18 -18.51
N ALA A 210 15.89 -12.62 -17.35
CA ALA A 210 16.88 -13.70 -17.28
C ALA A 210 16.36 -15.02 -17.89
N LEU A 211 15.07 -15.34 -17.72
CA LEU A 211 14.43 -16.50 -18.36
C LEU A 211 14.38 -16.36 -19.89
N VAL A 212 13.93 -15.19 -20.38
CA VAL A 212 13.87 -14.88 -21.82
C VAL A 212 15.25 -14.98 -22.45
N ASP A 213 16.27 -14.41 -21.80
CA ASP A 213 17.67 -14.43 -22.28
C ASP A 213 18.24 -15.86 -22.25
N ALA A 214 17.98 -16.63 -21.19
CA ALA A 214 18.47 -18.02 -21.07
C ALA A 214 17.87 -18.96 -22.12
N LEU A 215 16.68 -18.66 -22.62
CA LEU A 215 15.98 -19.42 -23.65
C LEU A 215 16.15 -18.82 -25.06
N ASP A 216 16.91 -17.74 -25.20
CA ASP A 216 17.14 -17.01 -26.46
C ASP A 216 15.83 -16.60 -27.16
N LEU A 217 14.85 -16.15 -26.38
CA LEU A 217 13.54 -15.76 -26.89
C LEU A 217 13.52 -14.30 -27.36
N SER A 218 12.97 -14.06 -28.54
CA SER A 218 12.79 -12.71 -29.08
C SER A 218 11.52 -12.04 -28.54
N VAL A 219 11.58 -11.54 -27.30
CA VAL A 219 10.45 -10.87 -26.62
C VAL A 219 10.69 -9.37 -26.52
N THR A 220 9.84 -8.59 -27.18
CA THR A 220 9.88 -7.11 -27.17
C THR A 220 9.17 -6.52 -25.95
N GLU A 221 7.95 -7.00 -25.65
CA GLU A 221 7.11 -6.51 -24.56
C GLU A 221 7.12 -7.48 -23.36
N LEU A 222 8.13 -7.34 -22.49
CA LEU A 222 8.31 -8.22 -21.33
C LEU A 222 7.10 -8.26 -20.38
N ASP A 223 6.43 -7.14 -20.17
CA ASP A 223 5.25 -7.06 -19.29
C ASP A 223 4.05 -7.85 -19.84
N LYS A 224 4.05 -8.13 -21.15
CA LYS A 224 3.04 -8.96 -21.82
C LYS A 224 3.50 -10.40 -22.03
N PHE A 225 4.68 -10.77 -21.55
CA PHE A 225 5.20 -12.12 -21.70
C PHE A 225 4.39 -13.10 -20.85
N ARG A 226 3.72 -14.04 -21.53
CA ARG A 226 2.78 -14.99 -20.94
C ARG A 226 3.34 -16.40 -20.95
N ILE A 227 3.35 -17.03 -19.79
CA ILE A 227 3.78 -18.42 -19.59
C ILE A 227 2.61 -19.25 -19.07
N GLU A 228 2.37 -20.41 -19.67
CA GLU A 228 1.47 -21.42 -19.11
C GLU A 228 2.29 -22.67 -18.71
N CYS A 229 2.17 -23.09 -17.45
CA CYS A 229 2.87 -24.27 -16.94
C CYS A 229 1.87 -25.39 -16.67
N PHE A 230 2.19 -26.61 -17.10
CA PHE A 230 1.36 -27.80 -16.91
C PHE A 230 2.05 -28.84 -16.04
N ASP A 231 1.29 -29.42 -15.12
CA ASP A 231 1.71 -30.51 -14.24
C ASP A 231 0.64 -31.61 -14.25
N ILE A 232 1.06 -32.88 -14.18
CA ILE A 232 0.18 -34.04 -14.06
C ILE A 232 0.30 -34.63 -12.66
N SER A 233 -0.82 -34.62 -11.94
CA SER A 233 -0.91 -35.19 -10.61
C SER A 233 -1.60 -36.57 -10.63
N HIS A 234 -0.97 -37.52 -9.96
CA HIS A 234 -1.48 -38.87 -9.69
C HIS A 234 -1.46 -39.12 -8.18
N THR A 235 -2.61 -39.06 -7.54
CA THR A 235 -2.81 -39.53 -6.18
C THR A 235 -3.31 -40.97 -6.23
N ALA A 236 -2.64 -41.89 -5.53
CA ALA A 236 -2.97 -43.31 -5.57
C ALA A 236 -4.42 -43.56 -5.12
N GLY A 237 -5.29 -43.95 -6.06
CA GLY A 237 -6.73 -44.18 -5.82
C GLY A 237 -7.66 -43.06 -6.30
N GLU A 238 -7.14 -41.93 -6.79
CA GLU A 238 -7.92 -40.85 -7.41
C GLU A 238 -7.73 -40.81 -8.92
N ALA A 239 -8.64 -40.14 -9.64
CA ALA A 239 -8.54 -39.96 -11.08
C ALA A 239 -7.39 -39.00 -11.43
N THR A 240 -6.64 -39.30 -12.50
CA THR A 240 -5.57 -38.43 -13.00
C THR A 240 -6.08 -37.02 -13.27
N GLN A 241 -5.35 -36.02 -12.78
CA GLN A 241 -5.70 -34.61 -12.97
C GLN A 241 -4.49 -33.82 -13.48
N ALA A 242 -4.72 -32.99 -14.49
CA ALA A 242 -3.74 -32.02 -14.95
C ALA A 242 -4.06 -30.63 -14.40
N SER A 243 -3.03 -29.89 -13.99
CA SER A 243 -3.13 -28.51 -13.55
C SER A 243 -2.44 -27.60 -14.55
N CYS A 244 -3.02 -26.42 -14.78
CA CYS A 244 -2.44 -25.35 -15.58
C CYS A 244 -2.37 -24.08 -14.73
N VAL A 245 -1.16 -23.56 -14.55
CA VAL A 245 -0.92 -22.27 -13.89
C VAL A 245 -0.42 -21.26 -14.91
N VAL A 246 -0.71 -19.98 -14.65
CA VAL A 246 -0.43 -18.90 -15.59
C VAL A 246 0.48 -17.87 -14.91
N PHE A 247 1.52 -17.44 -15.60
CA PHE A 247 2.39 -16.32 -15.22
C PHE A 247 2.37 -15.26 -16.34
N GLU A 248 2.12 -14.01 -15.99
CA GLU A 248 1.98 -12.89 -16.92
C GLU A 248 2.17 -11.58 -16.15
N GLY A 249 2.76 -10.55 -16.76
CA GLY A 249 3.02 -9.28 -16.08
C GLY A 249 3.93 -9.43 -14.87
N HIS A 250 4.95 -10.28 -14.98
CA HIS A 250 5.92 -10.56 -13.91
C HIS A 250 5.33 -11.20 -12.63
N GLN A 251 4.10 -11.72 -12.70
CA GLN A 251 3.39 -12.29 -11.55
C GLN A 251 2.54 -13.52 -11.91
N MET A 252 2.22 -14.31 -10.89
CA MET A 252 1.30 -15.45 -11.02
C MET A 252 -0.15 -14.98 -11.14
N GLN A 253 -0.91 -15.54 -12.07
CA GLN A 253 -2.29 -15.19 -12.39
C GLN A 253 -3.26 -16.26 -11.87
N SER A 254 -3.47 -16.32 -10.54
CA SER A 254 -4.26 -17.38 -9.88
C SER A 254 -5.71 -17.49 -10.38
N SER A 255 -6.35 -16.39 -10.75
CA SER A 255 -7.70 -16.36 -11.34
C SER A 255 -7.77 -17.08 -12.70
N GLN A 256 -6.64 -17.22 -13.38
CA GLN A 256 -6.54 -17.89 -14.67
C GLN A 256 -6.15 -19.37 -14.55
N TYR A 257 -5.92 -19.89 -13.35
CA TYR A 257 -5.55 -21.31 -13.17
C TYR A 257 -6.69 -22.23 -13.59
N ARG A 258 -6.34 -23.38 -14.16
CA ARG A 258 -7.31 -24.39 -14.60
C ARG A 258 -6.89 -25.77 -14.14
N ARG A 259 -7.88 -26.62 -13.87
CA ARG A 259 -7.71 -28.05 -13.60
C ARG A 259 -8.49 -28.82 -14.64
N PHE A 260 -7.91 -29.93 -15.10
CA PHE A 260 -8.47 -30.78 -16.12
C PHE A 260 -8.53 -32.20 -15.61
N ASN A 261 -9.73 -32.76 -15.57
CA ASN A 261 -9.89 -34.20 -15.37
C ASN A 261 -9.43 -34.92 -16.63
N ILE A 262 -8.59 -35.95 -16.45
CA ILE A 262 -8.02 -36.77 -17.50
C ILE A 262 -8.78 -38.09 -17.54
N GLU A 263 -9.18 -38.49 -18.74
CA GLU A 263 -10.13 -39.60 -18.95
C GLU A 263 -9.72 -40.42 -20.16
N GLY A 264 -9.99 -41.73 -20.12
CA GLY A 264 -9.78 -42.62 -21.26
C GLY A 264 -8.31 -42.94 -21.58
N ILE A 265 -7.42 -42.77 -20.61
CA ILE A 265 -6.00 -43.14 -20.72
C ILE A 265 -5.69 -44.38 -19.88
N THR A 266 -4.55 -45.02 -20.16
CA THR A 266 -3.98 -46.04 -19.26
C THR A 266 -3.56 -45.37 -17.96
N GLY A 267 -3.88 -45.97 -16.81
CA GLY A 267 -3.49 -45.41 -15.51
C GLY A 267 -1.96 -45.24 -15.40
N GLY A 268 -1.52 -44.04 -14.99
CA GLY A 268 -0.09 -43.69 -14.90
C GLY A 268 0.57 -43.33 -16.24
N ASP A 269 -0.20 -43.15 -17.32
CA ASP A 269 0.31 -42.66 -18.60
C ASP A 269 0.30 -41.12 -18.65
N ASP A 270 1.31 -40.52 -18.04
CA ASP A 270 1.50 -39.07 -17.96
C ASP A 270 1.60 -38.43 -19.36
N TYR A 271 2.15 -39.15 -20.35
CA TYR A 271 2.27 -38.64 -21.72
C TYR A 271 0.90 -38.54 -22.39
N ALA A 272 0.03 -39.55 -22.21
CA ALA A 272 -1.33 -39.49 -22.70
C ALA A 272 -2.14 -38.39 -21.97
N ALA A 273 -1.95 -38.25 -20.66
CA ALA A 273 -2.56 -37.18 -19.87
C ALA A 273 -2.16 -35.79 -20.37
N MET A 274 -0.84 -35.57 -20.53
CA MET A 274 -0.27 -34.31 -21.02
C MET A 274 -0.74 -33.99 -22.44
N ARG A 275 -0.75 -34.98 -23.34
CA ARG A 275 -1.32 -34.82 -24.69
C ARG A 275 -2.78 -34.39 -24.64
N GLN A 276 -3.60 -35.06 -23.82
CA GLN A 276 -5.02 -34.76 -23.72
C GLN A 276 -5.26 -33.33 -23.20
N VAL A 277 -4.55 -32.88 -22.17
CA VAL A 277 -4.73 -31.52 -21.62
C VAL A 277 -4.27 -30.45 -22.60
N LEU A 278 -3.10 -30.61 -23.23
CA LEU A 278 -2.56 -29.62 -24.18
C LEU A 278 -3.47 -29.50 -25.41
N THR A 279 -3.94 -30.63 -25.97
CA THR A 279 -4.90 -30.60 -27.09
C THR A 279 -6.19 -29.87 -26.69
N ARG A 280 -6.80 -30.22 -25.55
CA ARG A 280 -8.05 -29.59 -25.09
C ARG A 280 -7.89 -28.09 -24.83
N ARG A 281 -6.78 -27.67 -24.22
CA ARG A 281 -6.50 -26.26 -23.91
C ARG A 281 -6.31 -25.47 -25.19
N TYR A 282 -5.40 -25.91 -26.06
CA TYR A 282 -4.97 -25.11 -27.19
C TYR A 282 -5.89 -25.17 -28.39
N SER A 283 -6.68 -26.24 -28.58
CA SER A 283 -7.78 -26.22 -29.57
C SER A 283 -8.77 -25.09 -29.27
N LYS A 284 -9.23 -24.99 -28.01
CA LYS A 284 -10.14 -23.92 -27.58
C LYS A 284 -9.51 -22.53 -27.68
N MET A 285 -8.22 -22.39 -27.39
CA MET A 285 -7.53 -21.11 -27.52
C MET A 285 -7.32 -20.70 -28.96
N ALA A 286 -6.98 -21.63 -29.84
CA ALA A 286 -6.82 -21.35 -31.26
C ALA A 286 -8.15 -20.86 -31.86
N GLU A 287 -9.26 -21.50 -31.51
CA GLU A 287 -10.61 -21.04 -31.87
C GLU A 287 -10.90 -19.62 -31.32
N ALA A 288 -10.60 -19.37 -30.04
CA ALA A 288 -10.78 -18.05 -29.44
C ALA A 288 -9.90 -16.97 -30.09
N ALA A 289 -8.65 -17.31 -30.45
CA ALA A 289 -7.73 -16.40 -31.11
C ALA A 289 -8.18 -16.05 -32.53
N GLN A 290 -8.70 -17.04 -33.28
CA GLN A 290 -9.30 -16.80 -34.60
C GLN A 290 -10.51 -15.86 -34.52
N ASN A 291 -11.28 -15.96 -33.44
CA ASN A 291 -12.41 -15.07 -33.17
C ASN A 291 -12.01 -13.72 -32.55
N GLY A 292 -10.71 -13.46 -32.37
CA GLY A 292 -10.19 -12.21 -31.79
C GLY A 292 -10.38 -12.07 -30.28
N THR A 293 -10.80 -13.13 -29.58
CA THR A 293 -11.13 -13.11 -28.15
C THR A 293 -10.12 -13.85 -27.27
N GLY A 294 -9.04 -14.40 -27.84
CA GLY A 294 -8.04 -15.19 -27.12
C GLY A 294 -6.60 -14.94 -27.58
N ARG A 295 -5.64 -15.12 -26.68
CA ARG A 295 -4.19 -14.99 -26.94
C ARG A 295 -3.48 -16.25 -26.49
N LEU A 296 -2.64 -16.83 -27.37
CA LEU A 296 -1.74 -17.93 -27.03
C LEU A 296 -0.60 -17.48 -26.11
N PRO A 297 -0.07 -18.36 -25.25
CA PRO A 297 1.10 -18.03 -24.44
C PRO A 297 2.36 -17.89 -25.30
N ASP A 298 3.32 -17.10 -24.80
CA ASP A 298 4.62 -16.92 -25.41
C ASP A 298 5.59 -18.06 -25.06
N LEU A 299 5.36 -18.73 -23.92
CA LEU A 299 6.10 -19.91 -23.47
C LEU A 299 5.17 -20.92 -22.81
N VAL A 300 5.39 -22.20 -23.10
CA VAL A 300 4.72 -23.32 -22.41
C VAL A 300 5.77 -24.12 -21.67
N LEU A 301 5.55 -24.32 -20.37
CA LEU A 301 6.40 -25.18 -19.54
C LEU A 301 5.61 -26.44 -19.18
N VAL A 302 6.27 -27.58 -19.27
CA VAL A 302 5.71 -28.87 -18.88
C VAL A 302 6.58 -29.42 -17.77
N ASP A 303 5.97 -29.74 -16.63
CA ASP A 303 6.66 -30.43 -15.53
C ASP A 303 6.85 -31.90 -15.92
N GLY A 304 7.98 -32.17 -16.58
CA GLY A 304 8.28 -33.46 -17.15
C GLY A 304 9.65 -33.50 -17.83
N GLY A 305 10.11 -34.71 -18.10
CA GLY A 305 11.35 -34.94 -18.83
C GLY A 305 11.21 -34.75 -20.34
N LYS A 306 12.14 -35.30 -21.11
CA LYS A 306 12.19 -35.18 -22.58
C LYS A 306 11.06 -35.89 -23.34
N GLY A 307 10.27 -36.73 -22.67
CA GLY A 307 9.32 -37.65 -23.32
C GLY A 307 8.04 -37.01 -23.82
#